data_AF-A0A5N6Q1T0-F1
#
_entry.id   AF-A0A5N6Q1T0-F1
#
_cell.length_a   1.000
_cell.length_b   1.000
_cell.length_c   1.000
_cell.angle_alpha   90.00
_cell.angle_beta   90.00
_cell.angle_gamma   90.00
#
_symmetry.space_group_name_H-M   'P 1'
#
loop_
_entity.id
_entity.type
_entity.pdbx_description
1 polymer ?
#
loop_
_entity_poly.entity_id
_entity_poly.type
_entity_poly.pdbx_seq_one_letter_code
_entity_poly.pdbx_strand_id
1 'polypeptide(L)'
;MTGEQFSSGVIRPSPSPLRPRKYRSITDILNDENCPVVEHDDYNDTVCDQCGYGDRDHQLLLCDKCDKAYHMTCLRPIVVRVPIGDWYCPVCSDHRPAIKSFTQTKIFDFFKIKKCTASAVKRISPQDSRKRRRRIVHHKKRRRLLPFTPTEDTERRLEQMGSLASALTSLNMEYSDDLTYSFDMAPRGANLAMYEKGGMQVLSKEDTETLEYCSAMLKRGECPPLLVIFDSCEGYTVEADGPIKDMTLITEYIGDVDYIKNREHDDCDSMMTLLLASNPSKSLVICPDKRGNIARFINGINNFTPESKKKQNLKCVRYSVNGECRVLLVATRDIAKGERLYYDYNGYEHEYPTHHFV
;
A
#
# COMPACT_ATOMS: atom_id res chain seq x y z
N MET A 1 61.14 37.05 5.83
CA MET A 1 60.68 36.49 7.12
C MET A 1 59.20 36.17 6.97
N THR A 2 58.92 35.00 6.42
CA THR A 2 57.58 34.46 6.19
C THR A 2 57.35 33.40 7.25
N GLY A 3 56.42 33.64 8.18
CA GLY A 3 56.06 32.71 9.23
C GLY A 3 55.10 31.66 8.71
N GLU A 4 55.54 30.40 8.70
CA GLU A 4 54.67 29.24 8.52
C GLU A 4 54.07 28.86 9.88
N GLN A 5 52.75 29.00 10.03
CA GLN A 5 52.01 28.43 11.15
C GLN A 5 51.51 27.03 10.77
N PHE A 6 52.05 26.03 11.47
CA PHE A 6 51.53 24.68 11.53
C PHE A 6 50.16 24.68 12.22
N SER A 7 49.13 24.13 11.58
CA SER A 7 47.85 23.81 12.22
C SER A 7 47.77 22.30 12.43
N SER A 8 47.73 21.90 13.71
CA SER A 8 47.63 20.53 14.17
C SER A 8 46.22 19.98 13.94
N GLY A 9 46.09 19.08 12.96
CA GLY A 9 44.87 18.31 12.73
C GLY A 9 44.63 17.30 13.86
N VAL A 10 43.48 17.40 14.51
CA VAL A 10 43.00 16.41 15.49
C VAL A 10 42.55 15.16 14.73
N ILE A 11 43.39 14.13 14.74
CA ILE A 11 43.11 12.80 14.16
C ILE A 11 42.16 12.06 15.11
N ARG A 12 40.92 11.79 14.66
CA ARG A 12 40.01 10.86 15.36
C ARG A 12 40.54 9.43 15.24
N PRO A 13 40.62 8.65 16.34
CA PRO A 13 41.08 7.27 16.27
C PRO A 13 40.06 6.40 15.53
N SER A 14 40.57 5.56 14.63
CA SER A 14 39.83 4.52 13.92
C SER A 14 39.32 3.45 14.90
N PRO A 15 38.09 2.91 14.70
CA PRO A 15 37.61 1.81 15.51
C PRO A 15 38.42 0.54 15.24
N SER A 16 38.83 -0.12 16.31
CA SER A 16 39.58 -1.37 16.30
C SER A 16 38.77 -2.51 15.67
N PRO A 17 39.42 -3.49 15.00
CA PRO A 17 38.72 -4.61 14.38
C PRO A 17 38.08 -5.48 15.47
N LEU A 18 36.75 -5.64 15.38
CA LEU A 18 35.98 -6.56 16.21
C LEU A 18 36.57 -7.97 16.03
N ARG A 19 36.96 -8.59 17.16
CA ARG A 19 37.44 -9.98 17.19
C ARG A 19 36.34 -10.89 16.65
N PRO A 20 36.67 -11.93 15.85
CA PRO A 20 35.67 -12.84 15.33
C PRO A 20 35.00 -13.59 16.49
N ARG A 21 33.69 -13.44 16.65
CA ARG A 21 32.89 -14.34 17.50
C ARG A 21 32.98 -15.72 16.85
N LYS A 22 33.79 -16.61 17.44
CA LYS A 22 33.82 -18.04 17.09
C LYS A 22 32.44 -18.61 17.38
N TYR A 23 31.68 -18.92 16.33
CA TYR A 23 30.47 -19.72 16.47
C TYR A 23 30.86 -21.13 16.88
N ARG A 24 30.21 -21.67 17.93
CA ARG A 24 30.16 -23.11 18.18
C ARG A 24 29.02 -23.67 17.35
N SER A 25 29.21 -24.85 16.77
CA SER A 25 28.16 -25.49 15.97
C SER A 25 27.02 -25.98 16.87
N ILE A 26 25.81 -26.10 16.32
CA ILE A 26 24.63 -26.65 17.03
C ILE A 26 24.93 -28.04 17.62
N THR A 27 25.77 -28.83 16.94
CA THR A 27 26.26 -30.13 17.40
C THR A 27 27.18 -30.06 18.62
N ASP A 28 27.90 -28.95 18.84
CA ASP A 28 28.77 -28.78 20.01
C ASP A 28 28.00 -28.30 21.25
N ILE A 29 26.78 -27.78 21.08
CA ILE A 29 25.89 -27.33 22.17
C ILE A 29 25.04 -28.49 22.68
N LEU A 30 24.68 -29.44 21.81
CA LEU A 30 23.79 -30.56 22.16
C LEU A 30 24.49 -31.72 22.89
N ASN A 31 25.82 -31.69 23.02
CA ASN A 31 26.60 -32.77 23.65
C ASN A 31 27.18 -32.41 25.04
N ASP A 32 26.80 -31.27 25.62
CA ASP A 32 27.21 -30.90 26.98
C ASP A 32 26.16 -31.40 27.99
N GLU A 33 26.32 -32.66 28.44
CA GLU A 33 25.39 -33.37 29.35
C GLU A 33 25.42 -32.87 30.81
N ASN A 34 25.66 -31.58 31.06
CA ASN A 34 25.61 -31.08 32.43
C ASN A 34 25.18 -29.60 32.52
N CYS A 35 23.90 -29.34 32.26
CA CYS A 35 23.22 -28.13 32.71
C CYS A 35 22.14 -28.54 33.72
N PRO A 36 22.18 -28.08 34.98
CA PRO A 36 21.16 -28.42 35.96
C PRO A 36 19.82 -27.86 35.50
N VAL A 37 18.88 -28.76 35.20
CA VAL A 37 17.49 -28.42 34.93
C VAL A 37 16.92 -27.90 36.24
N VAL A 38 16.87 -26.58 36.39
CA VAL A 38 16.00 -25.95 37.38
C VAL A 38 14.60 -26.04 36.79
N GLU A 39 13.83 -27.04 37.24
CA GLU A 39 12.39 -27.08 37.03
C GLU A 39 11.80 -25.84 37.72
N HIS A 40 11.47 -24.83 36.91
CA HIS A 40 10.64 -23.70 37.33
C HIS A 40 9.28 -23.86 36.64
N ASP A 41 8.40 -24.59 37.31
CA ASP A 41 6.96 -24.56 37.08
C ASP A 41 6.43 -23.17 37.49
N ASP A 42 6.44 -22.18 36.58
CA ASP A 42 5.58 -20.97 36.69
C ASP A 42 5.47 -20.09 35.42
N TYR A 43 5.56 -20.65 34.20
CA TYR A 43 5.43 -19.88 32.94
C TYR A 43 4.14 -20.21 32.17
N ASN A 44 2.98 -20.15 32.82
CA ASN A 44 1.73 -20.46 32.10
C ASN A 44 0.52 -19.59 32.51
N ASP A 45 0.74 -18.29 32.71
CA ASP A 45 -0.34 -17.33 33.00
C ASP A 45 -0.24 -16.03 32.17
N THR A 46 0.42 -16.08 31.01
CA THR A 46 0.48 -14.94 30.09
C THR A 46 -0.85 -14.78 29.35
N VAL A 47 -1.80 -14.09 29.99
CA VAL A 47 -3.12 -13.81 29.41
C VAL A 47 -3.10 -12.60 28.48
N CYS A 48 -3.92 -12.64 27.43
CA CYS A 48 -4.13 -11.46 26.60
C CYS A 48 -4.85 -10.37 27.38
N ASP A 49 -4.26 -9.17 27.46
CA ASP A 49 -4.80 -8.00 28.18
C ASP A 49 -6.13 -7.48 27.58
N GLN A 50 -6.44 -7.86 26.34
CA GLN A 50 -7.67 -7.45 25.66
C GLN A 50 -8.84 -8.42 25.86
N CYS A 51 -8.60 -9.74 25.86
CA CYS A 51 -9.67 -10.74 25.96
C CYS A 51 -9.68 -11.48 27.30
N GLY A 52 -8.62 -11.40 28.09
CA GLY A 52 -8.47 -12.05 29.39
C GLY A 52 -8.16 -13.54 29.34
N TYR A 53 -7.96 -14.12 28.14
CA TYR A 53 -7.65 -15.54 27.95
C TYR A 53 -6.18 -15.74 27.60
N GLY A 54 -5.58 -16.80 28.15
CA GLY A 54 -4.24 -17.30 27.79
C GLY A 54 -4.34 -18.49 26.82
N ASP A 55 -5.34 -18.52 25.95
CA ASP A 55 -5.40 -19.50 24.86
C ASP A 55 -4.51 -19.03 23.70
N ARG A 56 -4.06 -19.91 22.79
CA ARG A 56 -3.31 -19.51 21.57
C ARG A 56 -2.01 -18.74 21.84
N ASP A 57 -1.13 -19.28 22.67
CA ASP A 57 0.16 -18.66 23.06
C ASP A 57 1.06 -18.33 21.85
N HIS A 58 0.99 -19.14 20.81
CA HIS A 58 1.72 -18.94 19.54
C HIS A 58 1.26 -17.71 18.73
N GLN A 59 0.19 -17.02 19.15
CA GLN A 59 -0.33 -15.79 18.56
C GLN A 59 -0.31 -14.62 19.56
N LEU A 60 0.40 -14.74 20.69
CA LEU A 60 0.58 -13.63 21.64
C LEU A 60 1.77 -12.75 21.25
N LEU A 61 1.55 -11.44 21.24
CA LEU A 61 2.57 -10.41 21.10
C LEU A 61 2.77 -9.69 22.44
N LEU A 62 4.03 -9.54 22.83
CA LEU A 62 4.42 -8.79 24.03
C LEU A 62 4.83 -7.39 23.64
N CYS A 63 4.33 -6.40 24.39
CA CYS A 63 4.70 -5.02 24.18
C CYS A 63 6.09 -4.72 24.78
N ASP A 64 7.03 -4.23 23.99
CA ASP A 64 8.41 -3.92 24.44
C ASP A 64 8.52 -2.75 25.43
N LYS A 65 7.42 -2.09 25.78
CA LYS A 65 7.36 -1.01 26.78
C LYS A 65 6.70 -1.41 28.08
N CYS A 66 5.68 -2.26 28.04
CA CYS A 66 4.88 -2.58 29.24
C CYS A 66 4.75 -4.08 29.50
N ASP A 67 5.39 -4.91 28.67
CA ASP A 67 5.42 -6.38 28.73
C ASP A 67 4.03 -7.06 28.73
N LYS A 68 2.96 -6.30 28.48
CA LYS A 68 1.61 -6.84 28.35
C LYS A 68 1.47 -7.65 27.08
N ALA A 69 0.78 -8.78 27.20
CA ALA A 69 0.52 -9.70 26.10
C ALA A 69 -0.81 -9.40 25.40
N TYR A 70 -0.83 -9.51 24.09
CA TYR A 70 -2.01 -9.33 23.26
C TYR A 70 -2.07 -10.40 22.20
N HIS A 71 -3.23 -11.03 21.99
CA HIS A 71 -3.36 -11.85 20.79
C HIS A 71 -3.27 -10.93 19.57
N MET A 72 -2.51 -11.38 18.58
CA MET A 72 -2.45 -10.85 17.24
C MET A 72 -3.84 -10.51 16.66
N THR A 73 -4.83 -11.37 16.94
CA THR A 73 -6.24 -11.20 16.54
C THR A 73 -7.08 -10.31 17.46
N CYS A 74 -6.62 -10.05 18.69
CA CYS A 74 -7.25 -9.12 19.63
C CYS A 74 -6.74 -7.69 19.45
N LEU A 75 -5.61 -7.50 18.76
CA LEU A 75 -5.07 -6.19 18.41
C LEU A 75 -5.92 -5.49 17.34
N ARG A 76 -5.87 -4.16 17.38
CA ARG A 76 -6.71 -3.27 16.59
C ARG A 76 -5.83 -2.12 16.08
N PRO A 77 -5.37 -2.16 14.81
CA PRO A 77 -5.65 -3.16 13.77
C PRO A 77 -5.08 -4.55 14.08
N ILE A 78 -5.67 -5.60 13.50
CA ILE A 78 -5.23 -6.99 13.67
C ILE A 78 -3.81 -7.14 13.11
N VAL A 79 -2.93 -7.74 13.90
CA VAL A 79 -1.56 -8.04 13.48
C VAL A 79 -1.55 -9.46 12.91
N VAL A 80 -1.12 -9.64 11.66
CA VAL A 80 -1.21 -10.94 10.97
C VAL A 80 0.08 -11.76 11.05
N ARG A 81 1.20 -11.12 11.38
CA ARG A 81 2.52 -11.71 11.56
C ARG A 81 3.26 -11.00 12.69
N VAL A 82 4.15 -11.71 13.39
CA VAL A 82 4.98 -11.11 14.43
C VAL A 82 5.84 -10.00 13.78
N PRO A 83 5.74 -8.74 14.22
CA PRO A 83 6.55 -7.65 13.65
C PRO A 83 8.04 -7.91 13.84
N ILE A 84 8.86 -7.45 12.88
CA ILE A 84 10.32 -7.51 13.03
C ILE A 84 10.78 -6.24 13.75
N GLY A 85 11.32 -6.39 14.96
CA GLY A 85 11.76 -5.28 15.81
C GLY A 85 10.73 -4.91 16.88
N ASP A 86 10.89 -3.73 17.48
CA ASP A 86 10.10 -3.34 18.65
C ASP A 86 8.62 -3.13 18.29
N TRP A 87 7.72 -3.73 19.08
CA TRP A 87 6.27 -3.56 19.00
C TRP A 87 5.69 -2.98 20.29
N TYR A 88 4.76 -2.04 20.14
CA TYR A 88 4.10 -1.35 21.25
C TYR A 88 2.59 -1.57 21.22
N CYS A 89 2.00 -1.90 22.38
CA CYS A 89 0.56 -2.14 22.48
C CYS A 89 -0.26 -0.86 22.31
N PRO A 90 -1.58 -0.96 22.06
CA PRO A 90 -2.46 0.18 21.87
C PRO A 90 -2.45 1.25 22.97
N VAL A 91 -2.08 0.86 24.19
CA VAL A 91 -1.94 1.76 25.35
C VAL A 91 -0.58 2.47 25.34
N CYS A 92 0.46 1.80 24.85
CA CYS A 92 1.83 2.28 24.82
C CYS A 92 2.17 3.06 23.55
N SER A 93 1.56 2.70 22.43
CA SER A 93 1.53 3.50 21.21
C SER A 93 0.44 4.56 21.39
N ASP A 94 0.81 5.83 21.46
CA ASP A 94 -0.13 6.94 21.62
C ASP A 94 -1.20 6.94 20.49
N HIS A 95 -2.31 6.22 20.69
CA HIS A 95 -3.29 5.95 19.64
C HIS A 95 -4.39 7.01 19.57
N ARG A 96 -4.02 8.13 18.95
CA ARG A 96 -4.55 8.48 17.63
C ARG A 96 -3.37 9.05 16.85
N PRO A 97 -3.09 8.63 15.60
CA PRO A 97 -2.29 9.49 14.75
C PRO A 97 -3.01 10.83 14.73
N ALA A 98 -2.42 11.86 15.38
CA ALA A 98 -2.95 13.20 15.32
C ALA A 98 -3.04 13.52 13.82
N ILE A 99 -4.27 13.68 13.31
CA ILE A 99 -4.48 14.06 11.91
C ILE A 99 -3.81 15.41 11.76
N LYS A 100 -2.59 15.42 11.22
CA LYS A 100 -1.83 16.64 11.02
C LYS A 100 -2.61 17.41 9.97
N SER A 101 -3.26 18.49 10.36
CA SER A 101 -3.87 19.39 9.40
C SER A 101 -2.75 19.95 8.51
N PHE A 102 -2.84 19.66 7.21
CA PHE A 102 -1.92 20.20 6.22
C PHE A 102 -2.46 21.53 5.71
N THR A 103 -1.61 22.55 5.66
CA THR A 103 -1.95 23.77 4.91
C THR A 103 -1.98 23.46 3.42
N GLN A 104 -2.75 24.24 2.64
CA GLN A 104 -2.84 24.06 1.18
C GLN A 104 -1.46 23.99 0.50
N THR A 105 -0.51 24.85 0.89
CA THR A 105 0.85 24.83 0.34
C THR A 105 1.55 23.50 0.61
N LYS A 106 1.46 22.98 1.84
CA LYS A 106 2.06 21.68 2.19
C LYS A 106 1.43 20.54 1.41
N ILE A 107 0.12 20.58 1.15
CA ILE A 107 -0.55 19.58 0.31
C ILE A 107 0.02 19.63 -1.11
N PHE A 108 0.10 20.82 -1.71
CA PHE A 108 0.62 20.96 -3.07
C PHE A 108 2.07 20.51 -3.20
N ASP A 109 2.91 20.83 -2.22
CA ASP A 109 4.30 20.38 -2.19
C ASP A 109 4.38 18.85 -2.01
N PHE A 110 3.56 18.28 -1.12
CA PHE A 110 3.50 16.84 -0.85
C PHE A 110 3.13 16.02 -2.10
N PHE A 111 2.12 16.49 -2.85
CA PHE A 111 1.65 15.84 -4.08
C PHE A 111 2.36 16.33 -5.36
N LYS A 112 3.37 17.19 -5.23
CA LYS A 112 4.12 17.79 -6.36
C LYS A 112 3.19 18.45 -7.40
N ILE A 113 2.11 19.07 -6.94
CA ILE A 113 1.08 19.66 -7.81
C ILE A 113 1.64 20.92 -8.48
N LYS A 114 1.56 20.97 -9.81
CA LYS A 114 1.95 22.16 -10.56
C LYS A 114 0.92 23.26 -10.36
N LYS A 115 1.32 24.41 -9.80
CA LYS A 115 0.49 25.61 -9.81
C LYS A 115 0.32 26.09 -11.25
N CYS A 116 -0.83 25.82 -11.85
CA CYS A 116 -1.26 26.57 -13.03
C CYS A 116 -1.64 27.98 -12.56
N THR A 117 -0.86 28.99 -12.95
CA THR A 117 -1.28 30.38 -12.87
C THR A 117 -2.60 30.51 -13.65
N ALA A 118 -3.57 31.24 -13.07
CA ALA A 118 -4.96 31.31 -13.52
C ALA A 118 -5.18 32.03 -14.88
N SER A 119 -4.30 31.85 -15.85
CA SER A 119 -4.32 32.54 -17.14
C SER A 119 -3.97 31.60 -18.30
N ALA A 120 -4.65 30.45 -18.42
CA ALA A 120 -4.71 29.69 -19.67
C ALA A 120 -5.80 28.60 -19.67
N VAL A 121 -7.03 28.91 -19.23
CA VAL A 121 -8.16 28.01 -19.52
C VAL A 121 -8.75 28.38 -20.87
N LYS A 122 -8.20 27.81 -21.95
CA LYS A 122 -9.00 27.59 -23.16
C LYS A 122 -10.03 26.53 -22.78
N ARG A 123 -11.25 27.00 -22.44
CA ARG A 123 -12.43 26.15 -22.31
C ARG A 123 -12.63 25.42 -23.63
N ILE A 124 -12.28 24.14 -23.70
CA ILE A 124 -12.81 23.26 -24.75
C ILE A 124 -14.27 23.03 -24.36
N SER A 125 -15.17 23.71 -25.07
CA SER A 125 -16.60 23.59 -24.84
C SER A 125 -17.08 22.17 -25.20
N PRO A 126 -18.02 21.57 -24.46
CA PRO A 126 -18.67 20.34 -24.87
C PRO A 126 -19.76 20.65 -25.90
N GLN A 127 -19.36 21.00 -27.13
CA GLN A 127 -20.25 21.09 -28.28
C GLN A 127 -19.73 20.21 -29.41
N ASP A 128 -19.87 18.89 -29.27
CA ASP A 128 -19.95 18.00 -30.44
C ASP A 128 -20.71 16.70 -30.17
N SER A 129 -21.81 16.78 -29.42
CA SER A 129 -22.73 15.65 -29.19
C SER A 129 -23.99 15.67 -30.06
N ARG A 130 -24.01 16.45 -31.15
CA ARG A 130 -25.16 16.49 -32.08
C ARG A 130 -24.72 16.42 -33.54
N LYS A 131 -24.46 15.19 -34.02
CA LYS A 131 -24.99 14.63 -35.28
C LYS A 131 -24.28 13.32 -35.65
N ARG A 132 -24.88 12.18 -35.26
CA ARG A 132 -24.80 10.93 -36.05
C ARG A 132 -26.00 10.04 -35.73
N ARG A 133 -27.13 10.32 -36.37
CA ARG A 133 -28.15 9.29 -36.60
C ARG A 133 -27.58 8.30 -37.62
N ARG A 134 -27.06 7.16 -37.15
CA ARG A 134 -26.85 5.98 -38.00
C ARG A 134 -27.32 4.72 -37.24
N ARG A 135 -28.14 3.96 -37.97
CA ARG A 135 -28.81 2.68 -37.73
C ARG A 135 -28.50 1.93 -36.43
N ILE A 136 -29.58 1.55 -35.74
CA ILE A 136 -29.59 0.63 -34.60
C ILE A 136 -29.09 -0.73 -35.08
N VAL A 137 -27.85 -1.04 -34.73
CA VAL A 137 -27.34 -2.41 -34.63
C VAL A 137 -27.00 -2.58 -33.16
N HIS A 138 -27.53 -3.60 -32.50
CA HIS A 138 -27.20 -3.91 -31.10
C HIS A 138 -25.75 -4.37 -31.00
N HIS A 139 -24.81 -3.41 -31.01
CA HIS A 139 -23.50 -3.66 -30.46
C HIS A 139 -23.66 -3.72 -28.94
N LYS A 140 -23.36 -4.89 -28.34
CA LYS A 140 -23.21 -5.02 -26.89
C LYS A 140 -22.35 -3.85 -26.40
N LYS A 141 -22.91 -3.00 -25.52
CA LYS A 141 -22.24 -1.83 -24.96
C LYS A 141 -20.90 -2.29 -24.39
N ARG A 142 -19.79 -1.97 -25.05
CA ARG A 142 -18.46 -2.34 -24.54
C ARG A 142 -18.29 -1.65 -23.20
N ARG A 143 -18.00 -2.43 -22.16
CA ARG A 143 -17.59 -1.89 -20.85
C ARG A 143 -16.24 -1.20 -21.05
N ARG A 144 -16.23 0.13 -21.00
CA ARG A 144 -15.07 1.00 -21.17
C ARG A 144 -14.73 1.64 -19.83
N LEU A 145 -13.46 1.89 -19.56
CA LEU A 145 -13.06 2.70 -18.42
C LEU A 145 -13.69 4.11 -18.49
N LEU A 146 -14.10 4.58 -17.32
CA LEU A 146 -14.55 5.95 -17.12
C LEU A 146 -13.53 6.68 -16.25
N PRO A 147 -13.23 7.96 -16.54
CA PRO A 147 -12.46 8.76 -15.60
C PRO A 147 -13.28 9.02 -14.33
N PHE A 148 -12.60 9.20 -13.20
CA PHE A 148 -13.25 9.69 -11.99
C PHE A 148 -13.72 11.14 -12.17
N THR A 149 -14.73 11.53 -11.39
CA THR A 149 -15.21 12.92 -11.33
C THR A 149 -14.74 13.52 -10.00
N PRO A 150 -13.81 14.51 -10.01
CA PRO A 150 -13.34 15.16 -8.79
C PRO A 150 -14.48 15.88 -8.08
N THR A 151 -14.36 16.07 -6.77
CA THR A 151 -15.23 16.99 -6.06
C THR A 151 -15.01 18.41 -6.57
N GLU A 152 -16.08 19.13 -6.90
CA GLU A 152 -16.02 20.52 -7.40
C GLU A 152 -15.46 21.49 -6.36
N ASP A 153 -15.95 21.36 -5.12
CA ASP A 153 -15.48 22.14 -3.98
C ASP A 153 -13.99 21.92 -3.73
N THR A 154 -13.24 23.01 -3.80
CA THR A 154 -11.78 23.00 -3.67
C THR A 154 -11.34 22.76 -2.24
N GLU A 155 -12.09 23.25 -1.24
CA GLU A 155 -11.75 23.01 0.17
C GLU A 155 -11.94 21.53 0.49
N ARG A 156 -13.06 20.94 0.07
CA ARG A 156 -13.28 19.49 0.24
C ARG A 156 -12.24 18.65 -0.48
N ARG A 157 -11.80 19.06 -1.67
CA ARG A 157 -10.72 18.36 -2.41
C ARG A 157 -9.38 18.45 -1.69
N LEU A 158 -9.08 19.56 -1.02
CA LEU A 158 -7.91 19.69 -0.15
C LEU A 158 -8.02 18.77 1.08
N GLU A 159 -9.21 18.61 1.67
CA GLU A 159 -9.43 17.65 2.77
C GLU A 159 -9.20 16.21 2.32
N GLN A 160 -9.68 15.83 1.13
CA GLN A 160 -9.45 14.52 0.52
C GLN A 160 -7.95 14.22 0.38
N MET A 161 -7.20 15.13 -0.25
CA MET A 161 -5.74 15.00 -0.38
C MET A 161 -5.03 15.03 0.98
N GLY A 162 -5.49 15.87 1.92
CA GLY A 162 -4.93 15.97 3.26
C GLY A 162 -5.09 14.70 4.09
N SER A 163 -6.20 13.97 3.91
CA SER A 163 -6.43 12.68 4.55
C SER A 163 -5.39 11.63 4.12
N LEU A 164 -5.10 11.57 2.81
CA LEU A 164 -4.07 10.69 2.26
C LEU A 164 -2.66 11.10 2.71
N ALA A 165 -2.34 12.40 2.67
CA ALA A 165 -1.05 12.89 3.13
C ALA A 165 -0.82 12.58 4.62
N SER A 166 -1.87 12.67 5.44
CA SER A 166 -1.82 12.29 6.86
C SER A 166 -1.52 10.81 7.04
N ALA A 167 -2.23 9.93 6.34
CA ALA A 167 -2.02 8.48 6.42
C ALA A 167 -0.61 8.06 5.97
N LEU A 168 -0.15 8.59 4.82
CA LEU A 168 1.21 8.34 4.32
C LEU A 168 2.27 8.84 5.31
N THR A 169 2.08 10.03 5.90
CA THR A 169 3.01 10.57 6.91
C THR A 169 3.05 9.71 8.17
N SER A 170 1.90 9.18 8.61
CA SER A 170 1.82 8.28 9.76
C SER A 170 2.55 6.94 9.54
N LEU A 171 2.63 6.49 8.28
CA LEU A 171 3.40 5.31 7.89
C LEU A 171 4.83 5.62 7.44
N ASN A 172 5.29 6.87 7.60
CA ASN A 172 6.61 7.34 7.16
C ASN A 172 6.87 7.07 5.65
N MET A 173 5.85 7.27 4.83
CA MET A 173 5.90 7.04 3.39
C MET A 173 5.97 8.33 2.58
N GLU A 174 6.63 8.23 1.43
CA GLU A 174 6.59 9.23 0.37
C GLU A 174 5.42 8.99 -0.59
N TYR A 175 4.80 10.06 -1.06
CA TYR A 175 3.81 9.97 -2.12
C TYR A 175 4.47 9.67 -3.48
N SER A 176 3.96 8.66 -4.18
CA SER A 176 4.25 8.39 -5.59
C SER A 176 2.98 7.98 -6.31
N ASP A 177 2.80 8.44 -7.54
CA ASP A 177 1.70 8.05 -8.44
C ASP A 177 2.21 7.33 -9.70
N ASP A 178 3.48 6.93 -9.68
CA ASP A 178 4.14 6.16 -10.73
C ASP A 178 4.92 4.99 -10.08
N LEU A 179 4.96 3.85 -10.77
CA LEU A 179 5.81 2.72 -10.38
C LEU A 179 7.27 3.19 -10.32
N THR A 180 7.93 2.90 -9.21
CA THR A 180 9.32 3.31 -8.97
C THR A 180 10.26 2.12 -9.09
N TYR A 181 11.45 2.38 -9.63
CA TYR A 181 12.47 1.36 -9.87
C TYR A 181 13.78 1.86 -9.25
N SER A 182 14.37 1.03 -8.40
CA SER A 182 15.60 1.35 -7.66
C SER A 182 16.71 0.37 -8.05
N PHE A 183 17.97 0.79 -7.89
CA PHE A 183 19.14 0.02 -8.35
C PHE A 183 19.32 -1.32 -7.63
N ASP A 184 18.91 -1.37 -6.36
CA ASP A 184 18.91 -2.56 -5.49
C ASP A 184 17.68 -3.46 -5.66
N MET A 185 16.71 -3.03 -6.49
CA MET A 185 15.45 -3.73 -6.73
C MET A 185 15.32 -4.15 -8.21
N ALA A 186 14.11 -4.44 -8.67
CA ALA A 186 13.89 -4.78 -10.07
C ALA A 186 14.10 -3.53 -10.97
N PRO A 187 14.88 -3.62 -12.05
CA PRO A 187 15.00 -2.53 -13.01
C PRO A 187 13.72 -2.44 -13.86
N ARG A 188 13.43 -1.25 -14.41
CA ARG A 188 12.27 -1.03 -15.28
C ARG A 188 12.20 -2.01 -16.47
N GLY A 189 13.35 -2.36 -17.04
CA GLY A 189 13.44 -3.33 -18.14
C GLY A 189 13.02 -4.77 -17.78
N ALA A 190 12.84 -5.09 -16.49
CA ALA A 190 12.25 -6.36 -16.06
C ALA A 190 10.72 -6.35 -16.19
N ASN A 191 10.07 -5.17 -16.13
CA ASN A 191 8.62 -5.03 -16.24
C ASN A 191 8.18 -5.03 -17.71
N LEU A 192 8.22 -6.21 -18.34
CA LEU A 192 7.69 -6.43 -19.68
C LEU A 192 6.53 -7.41 -19.61
N ALA A 193 5.33 -6.96 -20.01
CA ALA A 193 4.10 -7.74 -19.93
C ALA A 193 4.12 -9.02 -20.80
N MET A 194 5.00 -9.06 -21.80
CA MET A 194 5.23 -10.28 -22.60
C MET A 194 5.78 -11.45 -21.79
N TYR A 195 6.34 -11.20 -20.60
CA TYR A 195 6.82 -12.24 -19.70
C TYR A 195 5.72 -12.86 -18.83
N GLU A 196 4.50 -12.30 -18.83
CA GLU A 196 3.38 -12.86 -18.05
C GLU A 196 3.05 -14.27 -18.56
N LYS A 197 3.05 -15.23 -17.65
CA LYS A 197 2.70 -16.61 -17.93
C LYS A 197 1.23 -16.68 -18.37
N GLY A 198 0.98 -17.16 -19.58
CA GLY A 198 -0.36 -17.19 -20.17
C GLY A 198 -0.79 -15.89 -20.85
N GLY A 199 0.08 -14.88 -20.87
CA GLY A 199 -0.15 -13.58 -21.51
C GLY A 199 -0.98 -12.62 -20.66
N MET A 200 -0.77 -11.32 -20.89
CA MET A 200 -1.50 -10.24 -20.22
C MET A 200 -2.43 -9.52 -21.21
N GLN A 201 -3.66 -9.24 -20.78
CA GLN A 201 -4.60 -8.44 -21.58
C GLN A 201 -4.04 -7.04 -21.85
N VAL A 202 -4.17 -6.57 -23.10
CA VAL A 202 -3.69 -5.25 -23.51
C VAL A 202 -4.79 -4.21 -23.26
N LEU A 203 -4.43 -3.09 -22.63
CA LEU A 203 -5.36 -1.99 -22.42
C LEU A 203 -5.68 -1.33 -23.76
N SER A 204 -6.97 -1.10 -24.05
CA SER A 204 -7.37 -0.51 -25.32
C SER A 204 -6.86 0.93 -25.43
N LYS A 205 -6.62 1.43 -26.65
CA LYS A 205 -6.15 2.81 -26.85
C LYS A 205 -7.05 3.85 -26.16
N GLU A 206 -8.36 3.64 -26.22
CA GLU A 206 -9.36 4.53 -25.59
C GLU A 206 -9.29 4.50 -24.05
N ASP A 207 -9.03 3.32 -23.47
CA ASP A 207 -8.84 3.16 -22.04
C ASP A 207 -7.47 3.69 -21.58
N THR A 208 -6.43 3.57 -22.42
CA THR A 208 -5.13 4.21 -22.19
C THR A 208 -5.25 5.73 -22.18
N GLU A 209 -5.99 6.32 -23.11
CA GLU A 209 -6.28 7.77 -23.11
C GLU A 209 -7.04 8.19 -21.83
N THR A 210 -7.94 7.33 -21.33
CA THR A 210 -8.66 7.56 -20.06
C THR A 210 -7.70 7.52 -18.85
N LEU A 211 -6.79 6.55 -18.81
CA LEU A 211 -5.76 6.43 -17.78
C LEU A 211 -4.83 7.67 -17.77
N GLU A 212 -4.36 8.09 -18.95
CA GLU A 212 -3.52 9.30 -19.10
C GLU A 212 -4.26 10.57 -18.67
N TYR A 213 -5.55 10.68 -18.99
CA TYR A 213 -6.39 11.79 -18.56
C TYR A 213 -6.51 11.86 -17.03
N CYS A 214 -6.76 10.72 -16.37
CA CYS A 214 -6.78 10.63 -14.91
C CYS A 214 -5.42 11.00 -14.28
N SER A 215 -4.30 10.53 -14.83
CA SER A 215 -2.96 10.94 -14.36
C SER A 215 -2.74 12.45 -14.50
N ALA A 216 -3.21 13.06 -15.59
CA ALA A 216 -3.12 14.50 -15.81
C ALA A 216 -3.99 15.31 -14.85
N MET A 217 -5.11 14.75 -14.37
CA MET A 217 -5.95 15.33 -13.32
C MET A 217 -5.22 15.34 -11.97
N LEU A 218 -4.64 14.21 -11.57
CA LEU A 218 -3.88 14.10 -10.32
C LEU A 218 -2.72 15.11 -10.26
N LYS A 219 -1.97 15.27 -11.36
CA LYS A 219 -0.85 16.23 -11.49
C LYS A 219 -1.24 17.70 -11.31
N ARG A 220 -2.53 18.05 -11.46
CA ARG A 220 -3.06 19.40 -11.25
C ARG A 220 -3.94 19.54 -10.01
N GLY A 221 -3.96 18.53 -9.14
CA GLY A 221 -4.72 18.56 -7.87
C GLY A 221 -6.20 18.21 -8.01
N GLU A 222 -6.59 17.58 -9.11
CA GLU A 222 -7.91 16.98 -9.31
C GLU A 222 -7.84 15.49 -8.95
N CYS A 223 -8.11 15.16 -7.68
CA CYS A 223 -8.10 13.79 -7.18
C CYS A 223 -9.48 13.11 -7.30
N PRO A 224 -9.54 11.76 -7.32
CA PRO A 224 -10.80 11.05 -7.15
C PRO A 224 -11.44 11.43 -5.81
N PRO A 225 -12.79 11.43 -5.71
CA PRO A 225 -13.50 11.89 -4.52
C PRO A 225 -13.43 10.83 -3.42
N LEU A 226 -12.26 10.70 -2.78
CA LEU A 226 -11.93 9.64 -1.82
C LEU A 226 -11.40 10.24 -0.53
N LEU A 227 -11.70 9.59 0.59
CA LEU A 227 -11.15 9.92 1.90
C LEU A 227 -10.45 8.71 2.51
N VAL A 228 -9.27 8.93 3.07
CA VAL A 228 -8.60 7.96 3.93
C VAL A 228 -9.05 8.17 5.37
N ILE A 229 -9.63 7.15 5.98
CA ILE A 229 -10.26 7.22 7.31
C ILE A 229 -9.68 6.11 8.18
N PHE A 230 -9.33 6.44 9.42
CA PHE A 230 -8.90 5.44 10.38
C PHE A 230 -10.10 4.78 11.07
N ASP A 231 -10.17 3.46 10.96
CA ASP A 231 -11.12 2.57 11.61
C ASP A 231 -10.37 1.73 12.66
N SER A 232 -10.94 1.56 13.85
CA SER A 232 -10.27 0.82 14.91
C SER A 232 -10.10 -0.67 14.59
N CYS A 233 -10.98 -1.24 13.78
CA CYS A 233 -10.92 -2.66 13.42
C CYS A 233 -10.08 -2.91 12.17
N GLU A 234 -10.24 -2.05 11.17
CA GLU A 234 -9.66 -2.24 9.83
C GLU A 234 -8.40 -1.40 9.57
N GLY A 235 -7.99 -0.54 10.53
CA GLY A 235 -6.87 0.38 10.34
C GLY A 235 -7.22 1.52 9.40
N TYR A 236 -6.29 1.94 8.55
CA TYR A 236 -6.62 2.91 7.51
C TYR A 236 -7.50 2.24 6.43
N THR A 237 -8.61 2.90 6.13
CA THR A 237 -9.60 2.48 5.12
C THR A 237 -9.83 3.62 4.14
N VAL A 238 -10.44 3.31 2.99
CA VAL A 238 -10.80 4.32 1.98
C VAL A 238 -12.30 4.31 1.74
N GLU A 239 -12.91 5.48 1.81
CA GLU A 239 -14.34 5.68 1.55
C GLU A 239 -14.57 6.67 0.42
N ALA A 240 -15.64 6.45 -0.35
CA ALA A 240 -16.06 7.38 -1.39
C ALA A 240 -16.64 8.66 -0.76
N ASP A 241 -16.10 9.82 -1.08
CA ASP A 241 -16.59 11.12 -0.62
C ASP A 241 -17.49 11.82 -1.67
N GLY A 242 -17.82 11.10 -2.74
CA GLY A 242 -18.77 11.48 -3.77
C GLY A 242 -19.26 10.24 -4.51
N PRO A 243 -20.29 10.37 -5.37
CA PRO A 243 -20.76 9.24 -6.17
C PRO A 243 -19.70 8.80 -7.19
N ILE A 244 -19.48 7.49 -7.29
CA ILE A 244 -18.57 6.88 -8.27
C ILE A 244 -19.38 5.91 -9.13
N LYS A 245 -19.21 5.96 -10.45
CA LYS A 245 -19.99 5.11 -11.38
C LYS A 245 -19.31 3.76 -11.60
N ASP A 246 -20.10 2.77 -12.00
CA ASP A 246 -19.58 1.51 -12.57
C ASP A 246 -18.56 1.82 -13.67
N MET A 247 -17.48 1.03 -13.73
CA MET A 247 -16.35 1.16 -14.64
C MET A 247 -15.46 2.41 -14.45
N THR A 248 -15.65 3.19 -13.38
CA THR A 248 -14.72 4.28 -13.06
C THR A 248 -13.36 3.76 -12.60
N LEU A 249 -12.29 4.23 -13.24
CA LEU A 249 -10.91 4.06 -12.76
C LEU A 249 -10.75 4.82 -11.44
N ILE A 250 -10.40 4.10 -10.37
CA ILE A 250 -10.21 4.66 -9.03
C ILE A 250 -8.78 5.18 -8.90
N THR A 251 -7.81 4.29 -9.11
CA THR A 251 -6.38 4.58 -9.00
C THR A 251 -5.57 3.43 -9.60
N GLU A 252 -4.30 3.66 -9.85
CA GLU A 252 -3.32 2.61 -10.10
C GLU A 252 -2.71 2.15 -8.76
N TYR A 253 -2.39 0.86 -8.64
CA TYR A 253 -1.63 0.35 -7.52
C TYR A 253 -0.14 0.67 -7.71
N ILE A 254 0.39 1.55 -6.87
CA ILE A 254 1.73 2.12 -7.03
C ILE A 254 2.62 1.78 -5.83
N GLY A 255 3.91 1.56 -6.11
CA GLY A 255 4.97 1.38 -5.14
C GLY A 255 6.30 1.07 -5.83
N ASP A 256 7.30 0.70 -5.03
CA ASP A 256 8.57 0.24 -5.57
C ASP A 256 8.41 -1.15 -6.19
N VAL A 257 8.96 -1.35 -7.38
CA VAL A 257 8.90 -2.65 -8.07
C VAL A 257 10.11 -3.50 -7.69
N ASP A 258 9.85 -4.70 -7.18
CA ASP A 258 10.87 -5.68 -6.83
C ASP A 258 10.59 -7.06 -7.43
N TYR A 259 11.56 -7.96 -7.30
CA TYR A 259 11.35 -9.37 -7.54
C TYR A 259 10.66 -10.05 -6.34
N ILE A 260 9.71 -10.94 -6.59
CA ILE A 260 9.02 -11.69 -5.52
C ILE A 260 10.01 -12.41 -4.59
N LYS A 261 11.03 -13.05 -5.16
CA LYS A 261 12.10 -13.75 -4.41
C LYS A 261 12.86 -12.86 -3.41
N ASN A 262 12.88 -11.54 -3.62
CA ASN A 262 13.57 -10.61 -2.72
C ASN A 262 12.70 -10.26 -1.50
N ARG A 263 11.41 -10.62 -1.53
CA ARG A 263 10.38 -10.22 -0.57
C ARG A 263 9.74 -11.41 0.17
N GLU A 264 10.33 -12.61 0.07
CA GLU A 264 9.80 -13.84 0.70
C GLU A 264 9.66 -13.74 2.23
N HIS A 265 10.53 -12.94 2.86
CA HIS A 265 10.56 -12.72 4.31
C HIS A 265 10.13 -11.30 4.68
N ASP A 266 9.51 -10.58 3.75
CA ASP A 266 9.02 -9.22 3.97
C ASP A 266 7.72 -9.23 4.79
N ASP A 267 7.59 -8.26 5.70
CA ASP A 267 6.43 -8.11 6.59
C ASP A 267 5.41 -7.08 6.05
N CYS A 268 5.65 -6.50 4.87
CA CYS A 268 4.72 -5.59 4.21
C CYS A 268 3.39 -6.28 3.92
N ASP A 269 2.34 -5.79 4.56
CA ASP A 269 0.95 -6.24 4.43
C ASP A 269 0.25 -5.77 3.15
N SER A 270 0.92 -4.98 2.31
CA SER A 270 0.32 -4.27 1.18
C SER A 270 1.00 -4.59 -0.15
N MET A 271 1.72 -5.71 -0.23
CA MET A 271 2.35 -6.16 -1.48
C MET A 271 1.31 -6.54 -2.53
N MET A 272 1.59 -6.23 -3.80
CA MET A 272 0.68 -6.48 -4.91
C MET A 272 1.42 -7.08 -6.10
N THR A 273 1.01 -8.27 -6.54
CA THR A 273 1.59 -8.94 -7.71
C THR A 273 1.50 -8.06 -8.96
N LEU A 274 2.64 -7.84 -9.62
CA LEU A 274 2.73 -7.07 -10.87
C LEU A 274 2.80 -7.99 -12.09
N LEU A 275 3.71 -8.96 -12.05
CA LEU A 275 4.06 -9.85 -13.16
C LEU A 275 4.35 -11.24 -12.63
N LEU A 276 3.72 -12.26 -13.21
CA LEU A 276 3.98 -13.66 -12.90
C LEU A 276 4.62 -14.33 -14.10
N ALA A 277 5.94 -14.47 -14.03
CA ALA A 277 6.72 -15.02 -15.13
C ALA A 277 6.71 -16.56 -15.09
N SER A 278 6.96 -17.19 -16.25
CA SER A 278 7.15 -18.65 -16.32
C SER A 278 8.32 -19.13 -15.45
N ASN A 279 9.35 -18.29 -15.28
CA ASN A 279 10.41 -18.49 -14.29
C ASN A 279 10.08 -17.65 -13.04
N PRO A 280 9.77 -18.27 -11.88
CA PRO A 280 9.38 -17.54 -10.67
C PRO A 280 10.40 -16.50 -10.19
N SER A 281 11.70 -16.72 -10.46
CA SER A 281 12.76 -15.77 -10.11
C SER A 281 12.72 -14.43 -10.89
N LYS A 282 11.83 -14.34 -11.89
CA LYS A 282 11.58 -13.16 -12.73
C LYS A 282 10.22 -12.53 -12.45
N SER A 283 9.41 -13.11 -11.57
CA SER A 283 8.13 -12.51 -11.17
C SER A 283 8.37 -11.25 -10.35
N LEU A 284 7.49 -10.27 -10.51
CA LEU A 284 7.58 -8.95 -9.92
C LEU A 284 6.41 -8.65 -9.00
N VAL A 285 6.69 -7.87 -7.98
CA VAL A 285 5.74 -7.39 -6.98
C VAL A 285 5.90 -5.88 -6.80
N ILE A 286 4.79 -5.20 -6.54
CA ILE A 286 4.75 -3.80 -6.11
C ILE A 286 4.79 -3.79 -4.58
N CYS A 287 5.74 -3.06 -4.03
CA CYS A 287 5.98 -2.90 -2.60
C CYS A 287 5.73 -1.44 -2.22
N PRO A 288 4.56 -1.11 -1.67
CA PRO A 288 4.24 0.26 -1.29
C PRO A 288 4.72 0.57 0.14
N ASP A 289 5.86 0.04 0.57
CA ASP A 289 6.41 0.17 1.94
C ASP A 289 7.03 1.57 2.19
N LYS A 290 7.77 2.08 1.21
CA LYS A 290 8.44 3.40 1.28
C LYS A 290 7.73 4.47 0.46
N ARG A 291 7.19 4.08 -0.69
CA ARG A 291 6.56 4.96 -1.68
C ARG A 291 5.22 4.37 -2.11
N GLY A 292 4.18 5.19 -2.21
CA GLY A 292 2.89 4.72 -2.68
C GLY A 292 1.83 5.83 -2.77
N ASN A 293 0.62 5.43 -3.13
CA ASN A 293 -0.55 6.30 -3.20
C ASN A 293 -1.71 5.71 -2.37
N ILE A 294 -2.93 6.15 -2.65
CA ILE A 294 -4.13 5.73 -1.92
C ILE A 294 -4.45 4.23 -2.06
N ALA A 295 -3.97 3.57 -3.11
CA ALA A 295 -4.34 2.19 -3.44
C ALA A 295 -4.03 1.20 -2.30
N ARG A 296 -2.91 1.41 -1.58
CA ARG A 296 -2.50 0.53 -0.48
C ARG A 296 -3.42 0.55 0.74
N PHE A 297 -4.27 1.58 0.86
CA PHE A 297 -5.19 1.75 1.98
C PHE A 297 -6.59 1.20 1.70
N ILE A 298 -6.83 0.67 0.49
CA ILE A 298 -8.13 0.11 0.10
C ILE A 298 -8.21 -1.33 0.61
N ASN A 299 -9.21 -1.63 1.43
CA ASN A 299 -9.34 -2.91 2.12
C ASN A 299 -9.71 -4.08 1.19
N GLY A 300 -9.39 -5.28 1.67
CA GLY A 300 -9.80 -6.52 1.04
C GLY A 300 -11.08 -7.09 1.64
N ILE A 301 -11.77 -7.94 0.88
CA ILE A 301 -12.87 -8.76 1.41
C ILE A 301 -12.35 -10.02 2.11
N ASN A 302 -13.13 -10.54 3.05
CA ASN A 302 -12.93 -11.89 3.59
C ASN A 302 -13.43 -12.92 2.56
N ASN A 303 -12.52 -13.74 2.01
CA ASN A 303 -12.87 -14.71 0.97
C ASN A 303 -13.64 -15.94 1.51
N PHE A 304 -13.78 -16.07 2.83
CA PHE A 304 -14.40 -17.22 3.50
C PHE A 304 -15.84 -16.97 3.93
N THR A 305 -16.29 -15.72 4.01
CA THR A 305 -17.66 -15.37 4.42
C THR A 305 -18.49 -14.80 3.25
N PRO A 306 -19.70 -15.32 2.98
CA PRO A 306 -20.58 -14.79 1.93
C PRO A 306 -20.94 -13.31 2.13
N GLU A 307 -21.03 -12.87 3.38
CA GLU A 307 -21.38 -11.50 3.76
C GLU A 307 -20.28 -10.53 3.35
N SER A 308 -19.00 -10.86 3.60
CA SER A 308 -17.88 -10.00 3.23
C SER A 308 -17.68 -9.95 1.72
N LYS A 309 -17.92 -11.05 1.00
CA LYS A 309 -17.93 -11.05 -0.48
C LYS A 309 -18.91 -10.04 -1.09
N LYS A 310 -20.04 -9.77 -0.44
CA LYS A 310 -21.02 -8.75 -0.89
C LYS A 310 -20.51 -7.32 -0.73
N LYS A 311 -19.49 -7.08 0.11
CA LYS A 311 -18.87 -5.76 0.29
C LYS A 311 -18.07 -5.32 -0.94
N GLN A 312 -17.61 -6.27 -1.76
CA GLN A 312 -16.80 -5.98 -2.93
C GLN A 312 -17.50 -4.99 -3.87
N ASN A 313 -16.84 -3.87 -4.12
CA ASN A 313 -17.30 -2.84 -5.04
C ASN A 313 -16.22 -2.43 -6.04
N LEU A 314 -14.97 -2.83 -5.82
CA LEU A 314 -13.85 -2.66 -6.73
C LEU A 314 -13.34 -4.00 -7.27
N LYS A 315 -12.62 -3.92 -8.39
CA LYS A 315 -11.81 -5.02 -8.93
C LYS A 315 -10.40 -4.54 -9.21
N CYS A 316 -9.43 -5.33 -8.76
CA CYS A 316 -8.03 -5.21 -9.15
C CYS A 316 -7.80 -5.96 -10.48
N VAL A 317 -7.22 -5.28 -11.47
CA VAL A 317 -6.99 -5.83 -12.80
C VAL A 317 -5.60 -5.47 -13.31
N ARG A 318 -4.89 -6.46 -13.87
CA ARG A 318 -3.58 -6.27 -14.49
C ARG A 318 -3.74 -6.09 -16.00
N TYR A 319 -3.07 -5.09 -16.56
CA TYR A 319 -3.08 -4.78 -17.98
C TYR A 319 -1.67 -4.53 -18.51
N SER A 320 -1.45 -4.89 -19.78
CA SER A 320 -0.32 -4.40 -20.55
C SER A 320 -0.65 -3.01 -21.10
N VAL A 321 0.14 -2.02 -20.70
CA VAL A 321 0.06 -0.64 -21.20
C VAL A 321 1.41 -0.29 -21.79
N ASN A 322 1.46 -0.06 -23.10
CA ASN A 322 2.71 0.20 -23.83
C ASN A 322 3.80 -0.88 -23.61
N GLY A 323 3.39 -2.13 -23.40
CA GLY A 323 4.29 -3.27 -23.16
C GLY A 323 4.71 -3.48 -21.71
N GLU A 324 4.38 -2.58 -20.78
CA GLU A 324 4.66 -2.70 -19.34
C GLU A 324 3.42 -3.22 -18.60
N CYS A 325 3.61 -3.95 -17.51
CA CYS A 325 2.52 -4.34 -16.62
C CYS A 325 2.08 -3.14 -15.78
N ARG A 326 0.76 -2.95 -15.62
CA ARG A 326 0.14 -1.96 -14.74
C ARG A 326 -1.00 -2.63 -13.97
N VAL A 327 -1.25 -2.20 -12.74
CA VAL A 327 -2.29 -2.76 -11.86
C VAL A 327 -3.32 -1.68 -11.54
N LEU A 328 -4.56 -1.85 -12.01
CA LEU A 328 -5.60 -0.84 -11.89
C LEU A 328 -6.70 -1.29 -10.92
N LEU A 329 -7.23 -0.36 -10.13
CA LEU A 329 -8.44 -0.55 -9.34
C LEU A 329 -9.62 0.16 -10.02
N VAL A 330 -10.68 -0.60 -10.31
CA VAL A 330 -11.84 -0.13 -11.09
C VAL A 330 -13.13 -0.46 -10.35
N ALA A 331 -14.07 0.48 -10.32
CA ALA A 331 -15.41 0.23 -9.78
C ALA A 331 -16.16 -0.84 -10.61
N THR A 332 -16.85 -1.74 -9.92
CA THR A 332 -17.62 -2.85 -10.53
C THR A 332 -19.13 -2.65 -10.49
N ARG A 333 -19.55 -1.56 -9.85
CA ARG A 333 -20.91 -1.06 -9.74
C ARG A 333 -20.85 0.43 -9.35
N ASP A 334 -22.01 1.08 -9.36
CA ASP A 334 -22.13 2.40 -8.76
C ASP A 334 -21.87 2.32 -7.24
N ILE A 335 -21.13 3.30 -6.72
CA ILE A 335 -20.71 3.43 -5.32
C ILE A 335 -21.24 4.76 -4.80
N ALA A 336 -21.95 4.71 -3.68
CA ALA A 336 -22.52 5.89 -3.06
C ALA A 336 -21.47 6.64 -2.22
N LYS A 337 -21.70 7.94 -1.98
CA LYS A 337 -20.93 8.69 -0.98
C LYS A 337 -21.08 8.05 0.41
N GLY A 338 -19.98 7.95 1.15
CA GLY A 338 -19.87 7.30 2.45
C GLY A 338 -19.66 5.79 2.37
N GLU A 339 -19.63 5.21 1.18
CA GLU A 339 -19.41 3.78 1.02
C GLU A 339 -17.91 3.45 1.03
N ARG A 340 -17.52 2.48 1.85
CA ARG A 340 -16.13 2.00 1.93
C ARG A 340 -15.77 1.13 0.74
N LEU A 341 -14.53 1.26 0.28
CA LEU A 341 -14.02 0.57 -0.89
C LEU A 341 -13.38 -0.77 -0.51
N TYR A 342 -13.81 -1.82 -1.21
CA TYR A 342 -13.32 -3.18 -1.03
C TYR A 342 -13.04 -3.86 -2.37
N TYR A 343 -11.90 -4.52 -2.48
CA TYR A 343 -11.60 -5.44 -3.58
C TYR A 343 -11.18 -6.82 -3.08
N ASP A 344 -11.06 -7.77 -3.99
CA ASP A 344 -10.54 -9.10 -3.67
C ASP A 344 -9.01 -9.11 -3.77
N TYR A 345 -8.32 -9.19 -2.62
CA TYR A 345 -6.86 -9.32 -2.55
C TYR A 345 -6.38 -10.61 -3.22
N ASN A 346 -7.22 -11.64 -3.23
CA ASN A 346 -6.93 -12.94 -3.83
C ASN A 346 -7.56 -13.11 -5.22
N GLY A 347 -7.77 -12.01 -5.95
CA GLY A 347 -8.44 -12.04 -7.25
C GLY A 347 -7.69 -12.79 -8.38
N TYR A 348 -6.45 -13.21 -8.13
CA TYR A 348 -5.67 -14.04 -9.06
C TYR A 348 -4.95 -15.18 -8.31
N GLU A 349 -4.11 -14.84 -7.34
CA GLU A 349 -3.44 -15.79 -6.43
C GLU A 349 -4.18 -15.88 -5.10
N HIS A 350 -3.99 -16.95 -4.33
CA HIS A 350 -4.62 -17.16 -3.01
C HIS A 350 -3.59 -17.08 -1.87
N GLU A 351 -2.67 -16.11 -1.97
CA GLU A 351 -1.53 -15.99 -1.06
C GLU A 351 -1.83 -15.12 0.16
N TYR A 352 -2.86 -14.27 0.09
CA TYR A 352 -3.19 -13.34 1.16
C TYR A 352 -4.19 -13.97 2.15
N PRO A 353 -3.84 -14.14 3.44
CA PRO A 353 -4.77 -14.69 4.42
C PRO A 353 -5.86 -13.67 4.76
N THR A 354 -7.12 -13.93 4.37
CA THR A 354 -8.25 -12.98 4.60
C THR A 354 -9.27 -13.47 5.64
N HIS A 355 -8.99 -14.57 6.33
CA HIS A 355 -9.91 -15.19 7.30
C HIS A 355 -10.28 -14.25 8.48
N HIS A 356 -9.41 -13.32 8.81
CA HIS A 356 -9.58 -12.37 9.91
C HIS A 356 -10.16 -11.02 9.47
N PHE A 357 -10.40 -10.82 8.16
CA PHE A 357 -11.01 -9.59 7.66
C PHE A 357 -12.47 -9.49 8.12
N VAL A 358 -12.88 -8.27 8.44
CA VAL A 358 -14.20 -7.91 9.01
C VAL A 358 -15.29 -7.92 7.95
#